data_AF-A0A117MP42-F1
#
_entry.id   AF-A0A117MP42-F1
#
_cell.length_a   1.000
_cell.length_b   1.000
_cell.length_c   1.000
_cell.angle_alpha   90.00
_cell.angle_beta   90.00
_cell.angle_gamma   90.00
#
_symmetry.space_group_name_H-M   'P 1'
#
loop_
_entity.id
_entity.type
_entity.pdbx_description
1 polymer ?
#
loop_
_entity_poly.entity_id
_entity_poly.type
_entity_poly.pdbx_seq_one_letter_code
_entity_poly.pdbx_strand_id
1 'polypeptide(L)'
;MSQKTLRLIGYWAGPSEPEVWPDARDFLSPAMPAEDRDAVVTYLHSGTVYLAFAGYSVCRVCGILNGTTELTDGEHFVWPSGLTHYVKAHDLRLPDEVLAVARRGPAHPVDPFAIERAMLETRELTVDEHWWRSRTGSRGSGPERHP
;
A
#
# COMPACT_ATOMS: atom_id res chain seq x y z
N MET A 1 12.68 -23.15 -11.03
CA MET A 1 12.80 -21.70 -10.78
C MET A 1 11.95 -21.39 -9.56
N SER A 2 12.45 -20.62 -8.59
CA SER A 2 11.67 -20.29 -7.39
C SER A 2 10.70 -19.16 -7.73
N GLN A 3 9.42 -19.34 -7.38
CA GLN A 3 8.38 -18.35 -7.57
C GLN A 3 8.63 -17.17 -6.61
N LYS A 4 8.64 -15.94 -7.13
CA LYS A 4 8.79 -14.72 -6.33
C LYS A 4 7.43 -14.26 -5.83
N THR A 5 7.38 -13.77 -4.60
CA THR A 5 6.14 -13.24 -4.01
C THR A 5 6.33 -11.81 -3.55
N LEU A 6 5.49 -10.91 -4.07
CA LEU A 6 5.37 -9.52 -3.61
C LEU A 6 4.18 -9.38 -2.67
N ARG A 7 4.25 -8.51 -1.67
CA ARG A 7 3.14 -8.25 -0.77
C ARG A 7 2.29 -7.10 -1.29
N LEU A 8 0.98 -7.28 -1.32
CA LEU A 8 0.08 -6.16 -1.57
C LEU A 8 0.09 -5.23 -0.35
N ILE A 9 0.09 -3.91 -0.55
CA ILE A 9 -0.13 -2.92 0.51
C ILE A 9 -1.06 -1.80 0.04
N GLY A 10 -1.74 -1.14 0.98
CA GLY A 10 -2.53 0.06 0.70
C GLY A 10 -3.95 -0.16 0.19
N TYR A 11 -4.45 -1.39 0.22
CA TYR A 11 -5.88 -1.66 0.00
C TYR A 11 -6.64 -1.49 1.31
N TRP A 12 -7.78 -0.82 1.26
CA TRP A 12 -8.53 -0.43 2.44
C TRP A 12 -9.97 -0.90 2.36
N ALA A 13 -10.55 -1.22 3.52
CA ALA A 13 -11.97 -1.50 3.65
C ALA A 13 -12.78 -0.37 3.02
N GLY A 14 -13.76 -0.76 2.20
CA GLY A 14 -14.68 0.15 1.55
C GLY A 14 -16.13 -0.21 1.86
N PRO A 15 -17.09 0.65 1.49
CA PRO A 15 -18.51 0.40 1.75
C PRO A 15 -19.03 -0.91 1.14
N SER A 16 -18.44 -1.34 0.01
CA SER A 16 -18.80 -2.58 -0.69
C SER A 16 -18.06 -3.82 -0.19
N GLU A 17 -16.94 -3.65 0.53
CA GLU A 17 -16.07 -4.74 1.02
C GLU A 17 -15.50 -4.41 2.40
N PRO A 18 -16.35 -4.26 3.43
CA PRO A 18 -15.91 -3.76 4.74
C PRO A 18 -15.05 -4.74 5.53
N GLU A 19 -15.16 -6.05 5.27
CA GLU A 19 -14.58 -7.10 6.13
C GLU A 19 -13.31 -7.75 5.56
N VAL A 20 -12.92 -7.41 4.32
CA VAL A 20 -11.80 -8.08 3.62
C VAL A 20 -10.45 -7.38 3.86
N TRP A 21 -10.47 -6.07 4.10
CA TRP A 21 -9.28 -5.22 4.12
C TRP A 21 -9.19 -4.40 5.43
N PRO A 22 -8.00 -3.94 5.83
CA PRO A 22 -7.87 -3.04 6.98
C PRO A 22 -8.60 -1.71 6.79
N ASP A 23 -9.06 -1.08 7.88
CA ASP A 23 -9.49 0.33 7.83
C ASP A 23 -8.25 1.24 7.88
N ALA A 24 -8.12 2.12 6.87
CA ALA A 24 -7.06 3.12 6.79
C ALA A 24 -6.98 4.01 8.05
N ARG A 25 -8.13 4.24 8.72
CA ARG A 25 -8.21 5.08 9.92
C ARG A 25 -7.47 4.51 11.12
N ASP A 26 -7.26 3.20 11.16
CA ASP A 26 -6.54 2.57 12.26
C ASP A 26 -5.02 2.76 12.15
N PHE A 27 -4.53 3.22 10.99
CA PHE A 27 -3.13 3.46 10.71
C PHE A 27 -2.75 4.94 10.85
N LEU A 28 -3.69 5.83 11.15
CA LEU A 28 -3.40 7.25 11.34
C LEU A 28 -2.57 7.45 12.60
N SER A 29 -1.41 8.07 12.47
CA SER A 29 -0.51 8.31 13.60
C SER A 29 0.19 9.67 13.43
N PRO A 30 -0.29 10.73 14.11
CA PRO A 30 0.33 12.05 14.03
C PRO A 30 1.73 12.12 14.67
N ALA A 31 2.18 11.02 15.28
CA ALA A 31 3.48 10.92 15.93
C ALA A 31 4.59 10.39 14.99
N MET A 32 4.32 10.16 13.69
CA MET A 32 5.35 9.74 12.75
C MET A 32 6.41 10.85 12.56
N PRO A 33 7.71 10.55 12.71
CA PRO A 33 8.77 11.51 12.39
C PRO A 33 8.70 11.95 10.92
N ALA A 34 8.94 13.24 10.65
CA ALA A 34 8.87 13.80 9.30
C ALA A 34 9.82 13.09 8.32
N GLU A 35 11.02 12.72 8.76
CA GLU A 35 11.98 11.96 7.96
C GLU A 35 11.44 10.59 7.51
N ASP A 36 10.74 9.88 8.40
CA ASP A 36 10.14 8.58 8.08
C ASP A 36 8.99 8.73 7.09
N ARG A 37 8.15 9.75 7.30
CA ARG A 37 7.07 10.08 6.37
C ARG A 37 7.62 10.40 4.98
N ASP A 38 8.65 11.24 4.91
CA ASP A 38 9.24 11.70 3.66
C ASP A 38 9.96 10.56 2.92
N ALA A 39 10.60 9.64 3.65
CA ALA A 39 11.18 8.42 3.09
C ALA A 39 10.09 7.52 2.46
N VAL A 40 8.99 7.27 3.18
CA VAL A 40 7.87 6.47 2.68
C VAL A 40 7.22 7.13 1.46
N VAL A 41 6.96 8.44 1.52
CA VAL A 41 6.38 9.18 0.38
C VAL A 41 7.29 9.09 -0.85
N THR A 42 8.59 9.26 -0.67
CA THR A 42 9.57 9.16 -1.76
C THR A 42 9.55 7.76 -2.39
N TYR A 43 9.63 6.72 -1.56
CA TYR A 43 9.58 5.32 -2.01
C TYR A 43 8.29 5.03 -2.79
N LEU A 44 7.12 5.33 -2.22
CA LEU A 44 5.83 5.04 -2.87
C LEU A 44 5.63 5.80 -4.18
N HIS A 45 6.09 7.05 -4.25
CA HIS A 45 5.98 7.88 -5.45
C HIS A 45 6.89 7.40 -6.58
N SER A 46 8.02 6.77 -6.25
CA SER A 46 9.02 6.29 -7.23
C SER A 46 8.74 4.92 -7.84
N GLY A 47 7.64 4.25 -7.45
CA GLY A 47 7.30 2.92 -7.97
C GLY A 47 7.11 2.89 -9.48
N THR A 48 7.34 1.72 -10.08
CA THR A 48 7.03 1.48 -11.49
C THR A 48 5.55 1.15 -11.64
N VAL A 49 4.83 1.89 -12.47
CA VAL A 49 3.44 1.57 -12.82
C VAL A 49 3.41 0.28 -13.66
N TYR A 50 2.69 -0.74 -13.20
CA TYR A 50 2.55 -2.01 -13.92
C TYR A 50 1.10 -2.35 -14.29
N LEU A 51 0.12 -1.63 -13.75
CA LEU A 51 -1.30 -1.80 -14.09
C LEU A 51 -2.03 -0.46 -14.02
N ALA A 52 -2.98 -0.25 -14.94
CA ALA A 52 -3.84 0.93 -14.98
C ALA A 52 -5.31 0.52 -15.18
N PHE A 53 -6.22 1.21 -14.52
CA PHE A 53 -7.66 0.95 -14.58
C PHE A 53 -8.42 2.13 -15.21
N ALA A 54 -9.57 1.83 -15.81
CA ALA A 54 -10.50 2.82 -16.38
C ALA A 54 -11.44 3.46 -15.33
N GLY A 55 -11.12 3.35 -14.04
CA GLY A 55 -11.90 3.90 -12.93
C GLY A 55 -11.01 4.48 -11.84
N TYR A 56 -11.60 5.32 -10.99
CA TYR A 56 -10.89 6.01 -9.90
C TYR A 56 -11.12 5.33 -8.56
N SER A 57 -10.06 5.26 -7.76
CA SER A 57 -10.18 5.00 -6.34
C SER A 57 -10.56 6.30 -5.59
N VAL A 58 -11.10 6.20 -4.38
CA VAL A 58 -11.47 7.34 -3.53
C VAL A 58 -10.70 7.29 -2.21
N CYS A 59 -10.24 8.41 -1.66
CA CYS A 59 -9.60 8.40 -0.34
C CYS A 59 -10.64 8.01 0.72
N ARG A 60 -10.37 6.97 1.51
CA ARG A 60 -11.29 6.49 2.55
C ARG A 60 -11.34 7.44 3.75
N VAL A 61 -10.38 8.35 3.88
CA VAL A 61 -10.31 9.36 4.97
C VAL A 61 -11.04 10.65 4.59
N CYS A 62 -10.72 11.26 3.43
CA CYS A 62 -11.25 12.58 3.03
C CYS A 62 -12.14 12.60 1.77
N GLY A 63 -12.32 11.46 1.09
CA GLY A 63 -13.28 11.34 -0.02
C GLY A 63 -12.82 11.87 -1.39
N ILE A 64 -11.58 12.35 -1.54
CA ILE A 64 -11.08 12.83 -2.85
C ILE A 64 -10.80 11.66 -3.81
N LEU A 65 -10.73 11.93 -5.11
CA LEU A 65 -10.22 10.97 -6.09
C LEU A 65 -8.75 10.64 -5.78
N ASN A 66 -8.40 9.36 -5.80
CA ASN A 66 -7.17 8.84 -5.21
C ASN A 66 -6.47 7.80 -6.08
N GLY A 67 -6.23 8.14 -7.35
CA GLY A 67 -5.44 7.33 -8.28
C GLY A 67 -6.21 6.27 -9.07
N THR A 68 -5.55 5.78 -10.12
CA THR A 68 -6.09 4.82 -11.12
C THR A 68 -5.09 3.73 -11.52
N THR A 69 -3.92 3.70 -10.88
CA THR A 69 -2.81 2.79 -11.24
C THR A 69 -2.27 2.03 -10.05
N GLU A 70 -1.73 0.84 -10.30
CA GLU A 70 -0.91 0.06 -9.37
C GLU A 70 0.58 0.21 -9.72
N LEU A 71 1.39 0.29 -8.67
CA LEU A 71 2.83 0.44 -8.72
C LEU A 71 3.52 -0.72 -8.01
N THR A 72 4.79 -0.92 -8.33
CA THR A 72 5.65 -1.89 -7.67
C THR A 72 7.10 -1.41 -7.61
N ASP A 73 7.85 -1.93 -6.65
CA ASP A 73 9.33 -1.91 -6.65
C ASP A 73 9.91 -3.16 -7.34
N GLY A 74 9.06 -4.09 -7.76
CA GLY A 74 9.42 -5.38 -8.36
C GLY A 74 10.11 -6.34 -7.39
N GLU A 75 10.26 -6.00 -6.11
CA GLU A 75 11.02 -6.79 -5.13
C GLU A 75 10.25 -7.14 -3.86
N HIS A 76 9.58 -6.17 -3.24
CA HIS A 76 8.92 -6.37 -1.96
C HIS A 76 7.41 -6.16 -2.04
N PHE A 77 6.95 -5.14 -2.78
CA PHE A 77 5.57 -4.65 -2.66
C PHE A 77 4.90 -4.33 -3.99
N VAL A 78 3.58 -4.44 -4.00
CA VAL A 78 2.68 -3.82 -4.98
C VAL A 78 1.68 -2.92 -4.25
N TRP A 79 1.34 -1.75 -4.81
CA TRP A 79 0.48 -0.77 -4.14
C TRP A 79 -0.25 0.16 -5.10
N PRO A 80 -1.42 0.70 -4.69
CA PRO A 80 -2.13 1.69 -5.49
C PRO A 80 -1.41 3.05 -5.41
N SER A 81 -1.40 3.79 -6.52
CA SER A 81 -0.90 5.18 -6.62
C SER A 81 -1.43 6.10 -5.53
N GLY A 82 -2.68 5.88 -5.13
CA GLY A 82 -3.33 6.62 -4.06
C GLY A 82 -2.76 6.39 -2.66
N LEU A 83 -1.91 5.39 -2.43
CA LEU A 83 -1.35 5.11 -1.11
C LEU A 83 -0.51 6.29 -0.59
N THR A 84 0.25 6.94 -1.48
CA THR A 84 1.07 8.12 -1.17
C THR A 84 0.25 9.26 -0.58
N HIS A 85 -1.00 9.44 -1.04
CA HIS A 85 -1.88 10.48 -0.49
C HIS A 85 -2.20 10.23 0.99
N TYR A 86 -2.40 8.97 1.41
CA TYR A 86 -2.68 8.67 2.82
C TYR A 86 -1.53 9.05 3.73
N VAL A 87 -0.30 8.70 3.34
CA VAL A 87 0.90 9.00 4.13
C VAL A 87 1.14 10.52 4.19
N LYS A 88 1.01 11.20 3.04
CA LYS A 88 1.33 12.62 2.93
C LYS A 88 0.27 13.55 3.54
N ALA A 89 -1.01 13.23 3.37
CA ALA A 89 -2.10 14.14 3.73
C ALA A 89 -2.79 13.78 5.06
N HIS A 90 -2.66 12.54 5.52
CA HIS A 90 -3.38 12.03 6.69
C HIS A 90 -2.44 11.45 7.76
N ASP A 91 -1.12 11.60 7.61
CA ASP A 91 -0.11 11.03 8.51
C ASP A 91 -0.34 9.53 8.77
N LEU A 92 -0.71 8.81 7.71
CA LEU A 92 -0.89 7.36 7.77
C LEU A 92 0.46 6.67 7.96
N ARG A 93 0.60 5.93 9.05
CA ARG A 93 1.79 5.12 9.36
C ARG A 93 1.62 3.70 8.85
N LEU A 94 2.38 3.36 7.80
CA LEU A 94 2.49 1.98 7.31
C LEU A 94 3.25 1.10 8.30
N PRO A 95 3.10 -0.23 8.23
CA PRO A 95 3.88 -1.17 9.04
C PRO A 95 5.39 -0.94 8.91
N ASP A 96 6.12 -1.23 9.98
CA ASP A 96 7.56 -0.96 10.06
C ASP A 96 8.37 -1.71 8.98
N GLU A 97 7.87 -2.83 8.46
CA GLU A 97 8.48 -3.55 7.34
C GLU A 97 8.49 -2.72 6.04
N VAL A 98 7.46 -1.90 5.81
CA VAL A 98 7.40 -0.99 4.66
C VAL A 98 8.38 0.17 4.87
N LEU A 99 8.42 0.73 6.08
CA LEU A 99 9.37 1.80 6.42
C LEU A 99 10.82 1.33 6.28
N ALA A 100 11.12 0.10 6.69
CA ALA A 100 12.46 -0.48 6.56
C ALA A 100 12.93 -0.60 5.10
N VAL A 101 12.01 -0.88 4.16
CA VAL A 101 12.32 -0.87 2.72
C VAL A 101 12.43 0.58 2.22
N ALA A 102 11.50 1.45 2.58
CA ALA A 102 11.51 2.85 2.13
C ALA A 102 12.77 3.62 2.57
N ARG A 103 13.32 3.31 3.75
CA ARG A 103 14.59 3.88 4.25
C ARG A 103 15.82 3.48 3.42
N ARG A 104 15.71 2.48 2.54
CA ARG A 104 16.77 2.13 1.57
C ARG A 104 16.84 3.12 0.40
N GLY A 105 15.80 3.93 0.22
CA GLY A 105 15.72 4.95 -0.83
C GLY A 105 14.51 4.73 -1.76
N PRO A 106 14.50 5.42 -2.92
CA PRO A 106 13.49 5.25 -3.95
C PRO A 106 13.40 3.79 -4.44
N ALA A 107 12.22 3.38 -4.89
CA ALA A 107 12.01 2.13 -5.60
C ALA A 107 12.86 2.09 -6.87
N HIS A 108 13.47 0.94 -7.14
CA HIS A 108 14.25 0.75 -8.37
C HIS A 108 13.29 0.63 -9.56
N PRO A 109 13.57 1.31 -10.70
CA PRO A 109 12.80 1.10 -11.91
C PRO A 109 12.89 -0.36 -12.38
N VAL A 110 11.75 -0.93 -12.77
CA VAL A 110 11.67 -2.27 -13.36
C VAL A 110 11.00 -2.20 -14.73
N ASP A 111 11.12 -3.25 -15.53
CA ASP A 111 10.39 -3.35 -16.79
C ASP A 111 8.91 -3.73 -16.51
N PRO A 112 7.93 -2.84 -16.77
CA PRO A 112 6.54 -3.11 -16.46
C PRO A 112 5.97 -4.28 -17.28
N PHE A 113 6.44 -4.52 -18.51
CA PHE A 113 5.99 -5.65 -19.32
C PHE A 113 6.53 -6.97 -18.80
N ALA A 114 7.75 -6.97 -18.27
CA ALA A 114 8.33 -8.15 -17.62
C ALA A 114 7.54 -8.49 -16.34
N ILE A 115 7.16 -7.48 -15.54
CA ILE A 115 6.31 -7.68 -14.36
C ILE A 115 4.94 -8.23 -14.76
N GLU A 116 4.27 -7.61 -15.73
CA GLU A 116 2.95 -8.03 -16.20
C GLU A 116 2.98 -9.49 -16.68
N ARG A 117 3.95 -9.85 -17.53
CA ARG A 117 4.16 -11.23 -17.99
C ARG A 117 4.45 -12.20 -16.85
N ALA A 118 5.32 -11.80 -15.90
CA ALA A 118 5.66 -12.62 -14.75
C ALA A 118 4.43 -12.93 -13.88
N MET A 119 3.51 -11.97 -13.77
CA MET A 119 2.30 -12.08 -12.95
C MET A 119 1.16 -12.82 -13.65
N LEU A 120 0.83 -12.42 -14.88
CA LEU A 120 -0.41 -12.85 -15.55
C LEU A 120 -0.23 -14.08 -16.43
N GLU A 121 0.94 -14.21 -17.07
CA GLU A 121 1.18 -15.27 -18.06
C GLU A 121 1.96 -16.44 -17.46
N THR A 122 3.14 -16.17 -16.92
CA THR A 122 4.08 -17.22 -16.48
C THR A 122 3.90 -17.64 -15.03
N ARG A 123 3.29 -16.78 -14.20
CA ARG A 123 3.12 -16.95 -12.75
C ARG A 123 4.44 -17.13 -11.98
N GLU A 124 5.54 -16.64 -12.55
CA GLU A 124 6.83 -16.56 -11.86
C GLU A 124 6.81 -15.54 -10.71
N LEU A 125 5.87 -14.58 -10.78
CA LEU A 125 5.58 -13.61 -9.73
C LEU A 125 4.15 -13.80 -9.23
N THR A 126 3.99 -13.86 -7.91
CA THR A 126 2.67 -13.88 -7.25
C THR A 126 2.52 -12.75 -6.24
N VAL A 127 1.27 -12.42 -5.91
CA VAL A 127 0.94 -11.39 -4.91
C VAL A 127 0.37 -12.05 -3.66
N ASP A 128 0.96 -11.75 -2.51
CA ASP A 128 0.45 -12.10 -1.19
C ASP A 128 -0.42 -10.96 -0.65
N GLU A 129 -1.74 -11.16 -0.73
CA GLU A 129 -2.73 -10.25 -0.14
C GLU A 129 -2.96 -10.54 1.35
N HIS A 130 -2.70 -11.77 1.80
CA HIS A 130 -3.02 -12.22 3.16
C HIS A 130 -2.20 -11.48 4.21
N TRP A 131 -0.94 -11.16 3.88
CA TRP A 131 -0.09 -10.34 4.74
C TRP A 131 -0.71 -8.99 5.09
N TRP A 132 -1.40 -8.35 4.14
CA TRP A 132 -2.03 -7.05 4.33
C TRP A 132 -3.38 -7.14 5.01
N ARG A 133 -4.20 -8.13 4.62
CA ARG A 133 -5.50 -8.39 5.25
C ARG A 133 -5.40 -8.68 6.74
N SER A 134 -4.31 -9.32 7.15
CA SER A 134 -4.05 -9.61 8.57
C SER A 134 -3.55 -8.40 9.38
N ARG A 135 -3.29 -7.25 8.74
CA ARG A 135 -2.85 -6.05 9.45
C ARG A 135 -4.05 -5.40 10.15
N THR A 136 -3.88 -5.11 11.42
CA THR A 136 -4.73 -4.16 12.14
C THR A 136 -3.90 -2.91 12.43
N GLY A 137 -4.52 -1.74 12.35
CA GLY A 137 -3.81 -0.52 12.72
C GLY A 137 -3.61 -0.43 14.23
N SER A 138 -2.68 0.43 14.67
CA SER A 138 -2.24 0.51 16.06
C SER A 138 -3.22 1.26 16.97
N ARG A 139 -4.54 1.01 16.87
CA ARG A 139 -5.45 1.41 17.93
C ARG A 139 -5.06 0.63 19.18
N GLY A 140 -4.32 1.29 20.08
CA GLY A 140 -4.34 0.91 21.48
C GLY A 140 -5.80 0.73 21.90
N SER A 141 -6.05 -0.33 22.63
CA SER A 141 -7.34 -0.66 23.26
C SER A 141 -8.01 0.59 23.84
N GLY A 142 -8.90 1.19 23.06
CA GLY A 142 -9.86 2.19 23.50
C GLY A 142 -11.13 1.49 23.96
N PRO A 143 -11.77 1.96 25.03
CA PRO A 143 -12.72 1.16 25.80
C PRO A 143 -13.93 0.77 24.95
N GLU A 144 -14.45 -0.44 25.22
CA GLU A 144 -15.76 -0.90 24.78
C GLU A 144 -16.78 0.24 24.86
N ARG A 145 -17.37 0.58 23.72
CA ARG A 145 -18.59 1.37 23.71
C ARG A 145 -19.75 0.44 24.05
N HIS A 146 -20.18 0.47 25.30
CA HIS A 146 -21.59 0.29 25.69
C HIS A 146 -22.26 1.67 25.61
N PRO A 147 -23.56 1.79 25.28
CA PRO A 147 -24.65 0.90 25.66
C PRO A 147 -25.37 0.19 24.51
#